data_AF-X1RKP3-F1
#
_entry.id   AF-X1RKP3-F1
#
_cell.length_a   1.000
_cell.length_b   1.000
_cell.length_c   1.000
_cell.angle_alpha   90.00
_cell.angle_beta   90.00
_cell.angle_gamma   90.00
#
_symmetry.space_group_name_H-M   'P 1'
#
loop_
_entity.id
_entity.type
_entity.pdbx_description
1 polymer ?
#
loop_
_entity_poly.entity_id
_entity_poly.type
_entity_poly.pdbx_seq_one_letter_code
_entity_poly.pdbx_strand_id
1 'polypeptide(L)'
;VDAVIWCTGFRPALDHLRDLDVLDDSGKVEVDGSRSIREPRLWLVGYGDWTALASATLIGVTRTARSTVNEVVEYLNSLEQPDA
;
A
#
# COMPACT_ATOMS: atom_id res chain seq x y z
N VAL A 1 -18.20 -24.56 -25.73
CA VAL A 1 -18.29 -23.33 -24.93
C VAL A 1 -18.11 -22.19 -25.89
N ASP A 2 -19.11 -21.32 -26.01
CA ASP A 2 -19.10 -20.23 -26.99
C ASP A 2 -18.53 -18.93 -26.41
N ALA A 3 -18.61 -18.76 -25.08
CA ALA A 3 -17.96 -17.67 -24.36
C ALA A 3 -17.60 -18.10 -22.93
N VAL A 4 -16.55 -17.47 -22.40
CA VAL A 4 -16.15 -17.54 -20.99
C VAL A 4 -15.99 -16.11 -20.48
N ILE A 5 -16.55 -15.81 -19.29
CA ILE A 5 -16.38 -14.53 -18.62
C ILE A 5 -15.58 -14.76 -17.34
N TRP A 6 -14.44 -14.09 -17.24
CA TRP A 6 -13.55 -14.19 -16.10
C TRP A 6 -13.88 -13.13 -15.05
N CYS A 7 -14.60 -13.55 -14.01
CA CYS A 7 -14.88 -12.74 -12.81
C CYS A 7 -13.93 -13.11 -11.66
N THR A 8 -12.67 -13.41 -11.97
CA THR A 8 -11.68 -14.00 -11.04
C THR A 8 -10.86 -12.96 -10.25
N GLY A 9 -11.34 -11.73 -10.18
CA GLY A 9 -10.70 -10.65 -9.42
C GLY A 9 -9.50 -10.01 -10.11
N PHE A 10 -8.69 -9.31 -9.30
CA PHE A 10 -7.62 -8.43 -9.77
C PHE A 10 -6.36 -8.57 -8.89
N ARG A 11 -5.22 -8.11 -9.44
CA ARG A 11 -3.96 -7.89 -8.70
C ARG A 11 -3.74 -6.38 -8.51
N PRO A 12 -2.95 -5.94 -7.52
CA PRO A 12 -2.63 -4.54 -7.36
C PRO A 12 -1.75 -4.05 -8.52
N ALA A 13 -2.00 -2.83 -9.00
CA ALA A 13 -1.27 -2.25 -10.13
C ALA A 13 0.07 -1.64 -9.68
N LEU A 14 1.05 -2.49 -9.36
CA LEU A 14 2.33 -2.09 -8.76
C LEU A 14 3.53 -2.17 -9.72
N ASP A 15 3.29 -2.26 -11.03
CA ASP A 15 4.36 -2.39 -12.02
C ASP A 15 5.38 -1.25 -11.99
N HIS A 16 4.95 -0.06 -11.56
CA HIS A 16 5.80 1.12 -11.37
C HIS A 16 6.79 1.01 -10.20
N LEU A 17 6.65 -0.02 -9.34
CA LEU A 17 7.53 -0.27 -8.20
C LEU A 17 8.56 -1.38 -8.46
N ARG A 18 8.57 -1.99 -9.65
CA ARG A 18 9.46 -3.12 -9.97
C ARG A 18 10.94 -2.77 -9.78
N ASP A 19 11.34 -1.56 -10.16
CA ASP A 19 12.73 -1.11 -10.07
C ASP A 19 13.20 -0.83 -8.64
N LEU A 20 12.29 -0.89 -7.66
CA LEU A 20 12.56 -0.61 -6.25
C LEU A 20 12.81 -1.88 -5.42
N ASP A 21 12.66 -3.07 -6.02
CA ASP A 21 12.88 -4.39 -5.36
C ASP A 21 12.04 -4.62 -4.08
N VAL A 22 10.85 -4.01 -4.04
CA VAL A 22 9.91 -4.10 -2.91
C VAL A 22 8.82 -5.16 -3.10
N LEU A 23 8.74 -5.77 -4.28
CA LEU A 23 7.69 -6.72 -4.63
C LEU A 23 8.07 -8.15 -4.22
N ASP A 24 7.12 -8.87 -3.62
CA ASP A 24 7.21 -10.31 -3.35
C ASP A 24 6.78 -11.15 -4.57
N ASP A 25 6.90 -12.48 -4.45
CA ASP A 25 6.53 -13.43 -5.49
C ASP A 25 5.03 -13.38 -5.86
N SER A 26 4.18 -12.78 -5.00
CA SER A 26 2.76 -12.59 -5.24
C SER A 26 2.45 -11.27 -5.98
N GLY A 27 3.46 -10.43 -6.20
CA GLY A 27 3.34 -9.10 -6.79
C GLY A 27 2.80 -8.05 -5.82
N LYS A 28 2.96 -8.27 -4.51
CA LYS A 28 2.57 -7.33 -3.44
C LYS A 28 3.81 -6.76 -2.76
N VAL A 29 3.62 -5.69 -1.99
CA VAL A 29 4.66 -5.15 -1.11
C VAL A 29 4.43 -5.68 0.30
N GLU A 30 5.48 -6.06 0.99
CA GLU A 30 5.38 -6.39 2.41
C GLU A 30 5.20 -5.10 3.23
N VAL A 31 4.15 -5.04 4.06
CA VAL A 31 3.76 -3.82 4.78
C VAL A 31 3.54 -4.06 6.27
N ASP A 32 3.88 -3.05 7.08
CA ASP A 32 3.35 -2.87 8.43
C ASP A 32 2.27 -1.78 8.38
N GLY A 33 1.01 -2.18 8.58
CA GLY A 33 -0.13 -1.35 8.25
C GLY A 33 -0.12 -0.96 6.77
N SER A 34 0.11 0.32 6.48
CA SER A 34 0.19 0.85 5.11
C SER A 34 1.63 1.13 4.64
N ARG A 35 2.62 1.01 5.52
CA ARG A 35 4.02 1.39 5.24
C ARG A 35 4.81 0.18 4.75
N SER A 36 5.57 0.35 3.68
CA SER A 36 6.47 -0.71 3.21
C SER A 36 7.56 -1.00 4.24
N ILE A 37 7.81 -2.28 4.48
CA ILE A 37 8.90 -2.74 5.37
C ILE A 37 10.27 -2.54 4.70
N ARG A 38 10.36 -2.75 3.38
CA ARG A 38 11.62 -2.70 2.63
C ARG A 38 12.03 -1.28 2.22
N GLU A 39 11.06 -0.42 1.92
CA GLU A 39 11.32 0.99 1.60
C GLU A 39 10.53 1.90 2.56
N PRO A 40 11.15 2.40 3.64
CA PRO A 40 10.46 3.19 4.66
C PRO A 40 9.85 4.51 4.18
N ARG A 41 10.18 4.97 2.96
CA ARG A 41 9.60 6.17 2.32
C ARG A 41 8.35 5.86 1.48
N LEU A 42 7.95 4.59 1.39
CA LEU A 42 6.83 4.13 0.58
C LEU A 42 5.65 3.71 1.45
N TRP A 43 4.46 4.21 1.08
CA TRP A 43 3.18 3.79 1.65
C TRP A 43 2.22 3.34 0.54
N LEU A 44 1.37 2.37 0.85
CA LEU A 44 0.39 1.78 -0.05
C LEU A 44 -1.01 1.89 0.56
N VAL A 45 -1.94 2.50 -0.17
CA VAL A 45 -3.29 2.81 0.31
C VAL A 45 -4.33 2.26 -0.66
N GLY A 46 -5.32 1.52 -0.14
CA GLY A 46 -6.51 1.15 -0.90
C GLY A 46 -6.39 -0.09 -1.79
N TYR A 47 -5.34 -0.90 -1.66
CA TYR A 47 -5.12 -2.08 -2.50
C TYR A 47 -5.83 -3.35 -1.99
N GLY A 48 -6.61 -3.24 -0.92
CA GLY A 48 -7.39 -4.33 -0.34
C GLY A 48 -6.96 -4.65 1.08
N ASP A 49 -7.49 -5.75 1.62
CA ASP A 49 -7.34 -6.08 3.04
C ASP A 49 -5.87 -6.25 3.48
N TRP A 50 -4.98 -6.57 2.54
CA TRP A 50 -3.55 -6.71 2.79
C TRP A 50 -2.83 -5.39 3.07
N THR A 51 -3.33 -4.25 2.57
CA THR A 51 -2.84 -2.91 2.99
C THR A 51 -3.60 -2.37 4.19
N ALA A 52 -4.85 -2.81 4.37
CA ALA A 52 -5.66 -2.63 5.56
C ALA A 52 -7.09 -3.11 5.29
N LEU A 53 -7.75 -3.61 6.34
CA LEU A 53 -9.13 -4.11 6.28
C LEU A 53 -10.09 -3.11 5.62
N ALA A 54 -10.82 -3.58 4.61
CA ALA A 54 -11.79 -2.88 3.78
C ALA A 54 -11.23 -1.66 3.02
N SER A 55 -9.91 -1.52 2.89
CA SER A 55 -9.30 -0.33 2.28
C SER A 55 -9.64 -0.15 0.80
N ALA A 56 -9.95 -1.22 0.06
CA ALA A 56 -10.41 -1.16 -1.34
C ALA A 56 -11.93 -0.86 -1.47
N THR A 57 -12.48 -0.07 -0.54
CA THR A 57 -13.90 0.33 -0.55
C THR A 57 -14.01 1.84 -0.28
N LEU A 58 -15.05 2.48 -0.82
CA LEU A 58 -15.27 3.93 -0.68
C LEU A 58 -15.31 4.39 0.78
N ILE A 59 -16.01 3.63 1.64
CA ILE A 59 -16.12 3.97 3.06
C ILE A 59 -14.86 3.55 3.83
N GLY A 60 -14.35 2.35 3.57
CA GLY A 60 -13.25 1.77 4.35
C GLY A 60 -11.90 2.45 4.15
N VAL A 61 -11.63 3.04 2.97
CA VAL A 61 -10.33 3.67 2.68
C VAL A 61 -10.02 4.88 3.57
N THR A 62 -11.05 5.63 3.97
CA THR A 62 -10.88 6.95 4.63
C THR A 62 -10.08 6.86 5.92
N ARG A 63 -10.30 5.83 6.73
CA ARG A 63 -9.57 5.61 7.99
C ARG A 63 -8.08 5.38 7.71
N THR A 64 -7.78 4.54 6.72
CA THR A 64 -6.42 4.12 6.40
C THR A 64 -5.64 5.27 5.77
N ALA A 65 -6.24 6.00 4.84
CA ALA A 65 -5.65 7.20 4.25
C ALA A 65 -5.28 8.24 5.33
N ARG A 66 -6.14 8.45 6.33
CA ARG A 66 -5.85 9.38 7.44
C ARG A 66 -4.64 8.93 8.26
N SER A 67 -4.55 7.64 8.61
CA SER A 67 -3.39 7.09 9.33
C SER A 67 -2.11 7.27 8.52
N THR A 68 -2.15 6.88 7.24
CA THR A 68 -1.01 7.00 6.32
C THR A 68 -0.49 8.44 6.24
N VAL A 69 -1.38 9.42 6.11
CA VAL A 69 -0.96 10.83 6.05
C VAL A 69 -0.30 11.26 7.36
N ASN A 70 -0.83 10.87 8.51
CA ASN A 70 -0.21 11.18 9.80
C ASN A 70 1.19 10.56 9.91
N GLU A 71 1.35 9.29 9.52
CA GLU A 71 2.65 8.59 9.50
C GLU A 71 3.67 9.28 8.56
N VAL A 72 3.23 9.73 7.38
CA VAL A 72 4.09 10.47 6.45
C VAL A 72 4.51 11.80 7.04
N VAL A 73 3.60 12.54 7.67
CA VAL A 73 3.93 13.82 8.34
C VAL A 73 4.93 13.59 9.47
N GLU A 74 4.70 12.58 10.32
CA GLU A 74 5.63 12.21 11.39
C GLU A 74 7.01 11.83 10.83
N TYR A 75 7.05 11.06 9.75
CA TYR A 75 8.29 10.69 9.08
C TYR A 75 9.04 11.91 8.52
N LEU A 76 8.34 12.84 7.87
CA LEU A 76 8.99 14.04 7.32
C LEU A 76 9.51 14.95 8.43
N ASN A 77 8.73 15.14 9.50
CA ASN A 77 9.16 15.95 10.65
C ASN A 77 10.40 15.34 11.34
N SER A 78 10.54 14.01 11.39
CA SER A 78 11.73 13.38 11.97
C SER A 78 12.99 13.54 11.10
N LEU A 79 12.84 13.84 9.81
CA LEU A 79 13.98 14.22 8.96
C LEU A 79 14.43 15.66 9.20
N GLU A 80 13.52 16.55 9.64
CA GLU A 80 13.82 17.96 9.92
C GLU A 80 14.51 18.19 11.28
N GLN A 81 14.42 17.22 12.21
CA GLN A 81 15.09 17.25 13.52
C GLN A 81 16.02 16.04 13.68
N PRO A 82 17.27 16.11 13.19
CA PRO A 82 18.19 14.96 13.25
C PRO A 82 18.69 14.63 14.66
N ASP A 83 18.64 15.57 15.61
CA ASP A 83 19.35 15.51 16.90
C ASP A 83 18.46 15.84 18.12
N ALA A 84 17.44 15.03 18.40
CA ALA A 84 16.75 15.01 19.70
C ALA A 84 16.93 13.65 20.40
#